data_AF-A0A7C5SW68-F1
#
_entry.id   AF-A0A7C5SW68-F1
#
_cell.length_a   1.000
_cell.length_b   1.000
_cell.length_c   1.000
_cell.angle_alpha   90.00
_cell.angle_beta   90.00
_cell.angle_gamma   90.00
#
_symmetry.space_group_name_H-M   'P 1'
#
loop_
_entity.id
_entity.type
_entity.pdbx_description
1 polymer ?
#
loop_
_entity_poly.entity_id
_entity_poly.type
_entity_poly.pdbx_seq_one_letter_code
_entity_poly.pdbx_strand_id
1 'polypeptide(L)'
;MSVKRIIYQMGRFESSIDELVNFEIDDKPYSQELSSFALKEHFGEHTKVVLVYPVSILLHKGAIEGIKDKLNKSSAGERKDKEDLKSFYEKIEGLATKPEEREKYIKNPWEFLREHPHSKKADGFIVIPSIGEFLGEKFSSPLGNIVLRILIDMIERYKNEPFDEMYLDISSGYNIYNYALAEAGRLFLTLVKLEDFLKEKDIKVFIAITEPITGKPSPDKRYKIFKNFQLDAKGFFYFSEKPQENNENAFSKYAKEVSKTIKGEEDRKLKRKINDMLYRAYLFYSALRNNLPLVVYYLCTLEEYRYTENDVKNLLEGIVNILKQRLDGNLKISPDLKFEDLRKLFMMLGLAVGIIRVLETREICKGIKEGVYLSDIEQLFAGEGNSIYKYFELTTNIMYLQQEIQKNFLDNEKLITNEWKLLKDITNQSSTSINPRNFLAHCGFEKNITEVKKSDNGDIIIRYTSYYKEPAEEREKENEYNSVEEIFKEKIVRGVLLRYRETD
;
A
#
# COMPACT_ATOMS: atom_id res chain seq x y z
N MET A 1 -11.59 -22.89 -7.54
CA MET A 1 -10.23 -22.50 -7.96
C MET A 1 -9.27 -22.93 -6.88
N SER A 2 -8.08 -23.41 -7.24
CA SER A 2 -7.05 -23.77 -6.26
C SER A 2 -6.46 -22.50 -5.61
N VAL A 3 -6.24 -22.54 -4.30
CA VAL A 3 -5.67 -21.41 -3.53
C VAL A 3 -4.20 -21.25 -3.91
N LYS A 4 -3.83 -20.07 -4.40
CA LYS A 4 -2.45 -19.70 -4.74
C LYS A 4 -1.72 -19.19 -3.52
N ARG A 5 -0.53 -19.72 -3.25
CA ARG A 5 0.25 -19.42 -2.05
C ARG A 5 1.65 -18.94 -2.38
N ILE A 6 2.16 -18.05 -1.55
CA ILE A 6 3.57 -17.66 -1.55
C ILE A 6 4.15 -17.75 -0.14
N ILE A 7 5.35 -18.28 -0.01
CA ILE A 7 6.07 -18.43 1.26
C ILE A 7 7.36 -17.62 1.16
N TYR A 8 7.59 -16.72 2.10
CA TYR A 8 8.87 -16.04 2.27
C TYR A 8 9.59 -16.63 3.46
N GLN A 9 10.85 -17.02 3.28
CA GLN A 9 11.70 -17.50 4.37
C GLN A 9 13.09 -16.87 4.29
N MET A 10 13.67 -16.54 5.46
CA MET A 10 15.09 -16.17 5.52
C MET A 10 15.98 -17.35 5.13
N GLY A 11 16.82 -17.17 4.13
CA GLY A 11 17.74 -18.20 3.67
C GLY A 11 18.76 -18.58 4.74
N ARG A 12 19.17 -19.85 4.75
CA ARG A 12 20.10 -20.42 5.74
C ARG A 12 21.43 -20.79 5.08
N PHE A 13 22.54 -20.41 5.71
CA PHE A 13 23.88 -20.85 5.33
C PHE A 13 24.66 -21.30 6.56
N GLU A 14 24.76 -22.62 6.72
CA GLU A 14 25.46 -23.28 7.81
C GLU A 14 26.06 -24.60 7.33
N SER A 15 26.88 -25.25 8.15
CA SER A 15 27.52 -26.51 7.76
C SER A 15 26.52 -27.63 7.48
N SER A 16 25.32 -27.59 8.08
CA SER A 16 24.16 -28.48 7.88
C SER A 16 23.23 -28.04 6.74
N ILE A 17 23.70 -27.26 5.76
CA ILE A 17 22.87 -26.74 4.65
C ILE A 17 22.15 -27.84 3.84
N ASP A 18 22.73 -29.02 3.74
CA ASP A 18 22.25 -30.18 2.99
C ASP A 18 21.54 -31.24 3.87
N GLU A 19 21.44 -31.00 5.17
CA GLU A 19 20.82 -31.95 6.10
C GLU A 19 19.29 -31.81 6.09
N LEU A 20 18.62 -32.93 5.88
CA LEU A 20 17.16 -33.02 5.98
C LEU A 20 16.71 -32.96 7.44
N VAL A 21 15.65 -32.20 7.67
CA VAL A 21 14.95 -32.09 8.95
C VAL A 21 13.56 -32.69 8.80
N ASN A 22 13.15 -33.51 9.76
CA ASN A 22 11.82 -34.08 9.82
C ASN A 22 10.85 -33.08 10.45
N PHE A 23 10.12 -32.36 9.61
CA PHE A 23 9.05 -31.46 10.02
C PHE A 23 7.72 -32.20 10.16
N GLU A 24 6.84 -31.68 11.00
CA GLU A 24 5.47 -32.15 11.15
C GLU A 24 4.48 -31.00 10.93
N ILE A 25 3.56 -31.19 9.98
CA ILE A 25 2.51 -30.22 9.64
C ILE A 25 1.19 -30.98 9.64
N ASP A 26 0.24 -30.57 10.48
CA ASP A 26 -1.07 -31.22 10.64
C ASP A 26 -0.94 -32.76 10.78
N ASP A 27 -0.06 -33.19 11.71
CA ASP A 27 0.28 -34.59 12.04
C ASP A 27 0.90 -35.41 10.89
N LYS A 28 1.27 -34.77 9.77
CA LYS A 28 1.95 -35.39 8.64
C LYS A 28 3.44 -35.07 8.63
N PRO A 29 4.33 -36.07 8.43
CA PRO A 29 5.77 -35.85 8.38
C PRO A 29 6.23 -35.36 7.00
N TYR A 30 7.19 -34.45 6.98
CA TYR A 30 7.84 -33.91 5.79
C TYR A 30 9.34 -33.82 6.03
N SER A 31 10.16 -34.44 5.20
CA SER A 31 11.62 -34.47 5.35
C SER A 31 12.27 -33.54 4.34
N GLN A 32 12.61 -32.32 4.77
CA GLN A 32 13.11 -31.25 3.90
C GLN A 32 14.25 -30.46 4.56
N GLU A 33 15.07 -29.74 3.78
CA GLU A 33 16.17 -28.93 4.35
C GLU A 33 15.67 -27.64 5.04
N LEU A 34 14.53 -27.12 4.60
CA LEU A 34 13.91 -25.90 5.12
C LEU A 34 12.42 -26.11 5.38
N SER A 35 11.89 -25.41 6.38
CA SER A 35 10.47 -25.42 6.74
C SER A 35 9.58 -24.88 5.61
N SER A 36 10.03 -23.90 4.81
CA SER A 36 9.26 -23.44 3.65
C SER A 36 9.12 -24.50 2.56
N PHE A 37 10.11 -25.38 2.40
CA PHE A 37 10.01 -26.51 1.46
C PHE A 37 9.05 -27.58 1.97
N ALA A 38 9.06 -27.85 3.29
CA ALA A 38 8.06 -28.72 3.91
C ALA A 38 6.64 -28.14 3.76
N LEU A 39 6.47 -26.84 3.97
CA LEU A 39 5.20 -26.13 3.74
C LEU A 39 4.77 -26.19 2.27
N LYS A 40 5.69 -25.98 1.32
CA LYS A 40 5.40 -26.11 -0.12
C LYS A 40 4.94 -27.52 -0.47
N GLU A 41 5.62 -28.55 0.02
CA GLU A 41 5.21 -29.94 -0.18
C GLU A 41 3.83 -30.23 0.45
N HIS A 42 3.56 -29.70 1.64
CA HIS A 42 2.27 -29.84 2.32
C HIS A 42 1.12 -29.16 1.56
N PHE A 43 1.33 -27.95 1.03
CA PHE A 43 0.30 -27.20 0.31
C PHE A 43 0.13 -27.62 -1.16
N GLY A 44 1.17 -28.18 -1.78
CA GLY A 44 1.14 -28.69 -3.16
C GLY A 44 1.50 -27.64 -4.24
N GLU A 45 1.15 -27.98 -5.48
CA GLU A 45 1.68 -27.37 -6.72
C GLU A 45 1.49 -25.85 -6.85
N HIS A 46 0.43 -25.29 -6.28
CA HIS A 46 0.13 -23.85 -6.38
C HIS A 46 0.82 -22.99 -5.30
N THR A 47 1.95 -23.47 -4.80
CA THR A 47 2.72 -22.81 -3.73
C THR A 47 4.11 -22.46 -4.21
N LYS A 48 4.48 -21.18 -4.08
CA LYS A 48 5.82 -20.68 -4.40
C LYS A 48 6.61 -20.35 -3.14
N VAL A 49 7.91 -20.61 -3.16
CA VAL A 49 8.86 -20.27 -2.10
C VAL A 49 9.82 -19.21 -2.61
N VAL A 50 9.96 -18.14 -1.84
CA VAL A 50 10.91 -17.05 -2.07
C VAL A 50 11.87 -16.98 -0.88
N LEU A 51 13.16 -17.13 -1.16
CA LEU A 51 14.20 -17.03 -0.14
C LEU A 51 14.70 -15.59 -0.02
N VAL A 52 14.88 -15.12 1.21
CA VAL A 52 15.39 -13.79 1.54
C VAL A 52 16.81 -13.94 2.08
N TYR A 53 17.80 -13.45 1.36
CA TYR A 53 19.20 -13.55 1.74
C TYR A 53 19.76 -12.19 2.15
N PRO A 54 20.24 -12.02 3.39
CA PRO A 54 21.15 -10.92 3.71
C PRO A 54 22.40 -11.04 2.84
N VAL A 55 22.88 -9.94 2.27
CA VAL A 55 24.11 -9.95 1.47
C VAL A 55 25.30 -10.55 2.23
N SER A 56 25.34 -10.49 3.56
CA SER A 56 26.39 -11.10 4.37
C SER A 56 26.27 -12.61 4.55
N ILE A 57 25.21 -13.27 4.05
CA ILE A 57 24.89 -14.67 4.39
C ILE A 57 26.03 -15.65 4.09
N LEU A 58 26.75 -15.48 2.96
CA LEU A 58 27.88 -16.35 2.59
C LEU A 58 29.20 -15.97 3.27
N LEU A 59 29.23 -14.89 4.07
CA LEU A 59 30.43 -14.42 4.77
C LEU A 59 30.54 -15.01 6.18
N HIS A 60 30.13 -16.27 6.35
CA HIS A 60 30.19 -16.97 7.62
C HIS A 60 31.31 -18.03 7.60
N LYS A 61 32.46 -17.69 8.19
CA LYS A 61 33.67 -18.53 8.17
C LYS A 61 33.42 -19.98 8.61
N GLY A 62 32.75 -20.15 9.76
CA GLY A 62 32.49 -21.48 10.31
C GLY A 62 31.56 -22.34 9.45
N ALA A 63 30.72 -21.73 8.61
CA ALA A 63 29.87 -22.47 7.69
C ALA A 63 30.69 -23.00 6.50
N ILE A 64 31.57 -22.16 5.93
CA ILE A 64 32.47 -22.54 4.85
C ILE A 64 33.42 -23.67 5.31
N GLU A 65 34.05 -23.50 6.48
CA GLU A 65 34.95 -24.52 7.05
C GLU A 65 34.22 -25.83 7.36
N GLY A 66 33.00 -25.75 7.91
CA GLY A 66 32.20 -26.94 8.18
C GLY A 66 31.79 -27.71 6.92
N ILE A 67 31.49 -27.02 5.82
CA ILE A 67 31.21 -27.66 4.51
C ILE A 67 32.48 -28.35 3.99
N LYS A 68 33.64 -27.67 4.05
CA LYS A 68 34.93 -28.25 3.66
C LYS A 68 35.22 -29.56 4.42
N ASP A 69 35.03 -29.55 5.73
CA ASP A 69 35.25 -30.72 6.58
C ASP A 69 34.31 -31.87 6.22
N LYS A 70 33.04 -31.58 5.90
CA LYS A 70 32.08 -32.57 5.42
C LYS A 70 32.51 -33.19 4.10
N LEU A 71 32.93 -32.38 3.14
CA LEU A 71 33.39 -32.84 1.82
C LEU A 71 34.66 -33.71 1.95
N ASN A 72 35.57 -33.36 2.86
CA ASN A 72 36.79 -34.14 3.11
C ASN A 72 36.55 -35.48 3.82
N LYS A 73 35.52 -35.57 4.68
CA LYS A 73 35.18 -36.80 5.42
C LYS A 73 34.38 -37.80 4.60
N SER A 74 33.78 -37.39 3.49
CA SER A 74 32.83 -38.19 2.73
C SER A 74 33.48 -38.91 1.53
N SER A 75 34.56 -39.67 1.79
CA SER A 75 35.27 -40.50 0.81
C SER A 75 34.59 -41.85 0.49
N ALA A 76 33.26 -41.93 0.52
CA ALA A 76 32.51 -43.10 0.07
C ALA A 76 31.06 -42.72 -0.34
N GLY A 77 30.68 -43.06 -1.57
CA GLY A 77 29.30 -43.08 -2.05
C GLY A 77 28.85 -41.84 -2.84
N GLU A 78 28.61 -42.05 -4.14
CA GLU A 78 28.03 -41.13 -5.11
C GLU A 78 26.56 -40.80 -4.74
N ARG A 79 26.29 -39.55 -4.36
CA ARG A 79 24.94 -38.98 -4.37
C ARG A 79 25.00 -37.70 -5.19
N LYS A 80 24.04 -37.49 -6.09
CA LYS A 80 23.95 -36.30 -6.95
C LYS A 80 23.96 -34.99 -6.15
N ASP A 81 23.36 -34.99 -4.97
CA ASP A 81 23.34 -33.85 -4.04
C ASP A 81 24.75 -33.43 -3.54
N LYS A 82 25.72 -34.36 -3.55
CA LYS A 82 27.12 -34.05 -3.20
C LYS A 82 27.83 -33.27 -4.31
N GLU A 83 27.51 -33.52 -5.57
CA GLU A 83 28.12 -32.79 -6.69
C GLU A 83 27.66 -31.33 -6.69
N ASP A 84 26.37 -31.09 -6.45
CA ASP A 84 25.83 -29.73 -6.30
C ASP A 84 26.45 -28.99 -5.11
N LEU A 85 26.57 -29.66 -3.95
CA LEU A 85 27.21 -29.07 -2.77
C LEU A 85 28.71 -28.81 -2.99
N LYS A 86 29.40 -29.72 -3.66
CA LYS A 86 30.83 -29.57 -4.01
C LYS A 86 31.04 -28.39 -4.97
N SER A 87 30.26 -28.33 -6.05
CA SER A 87 30.31 -27.22 -7.01
C SER A 87 30.01 -25.88 -6.35
N PHE A 88 29.02 -25.84 -5.46
CA PHE A 88 28.72 -24.64 -4.68
C PHE A 88 29.87 -24.27 -3.74
N TYR A 89 30.45 -25.24 -3.02
CA TYR A 89 31.61 -25.02 -2.16
C TYR A 89 32.80 -24.45 -2.93
N GLU A 90 33.16 -25.02 -4.08
CA GLU A 90 34.24 -24.53 -4.95
C GLU A 90 34.01 -23.07 -5.39
N LYS A 91 32.75 -22.66 -5.56
CA LYS A 91 32.38 -21.27 -5.89
C LYS A 91 32.61 -20.30 -4.72
N ILE A 92 32.45 -20.76 -3.47
CA ILE A 92 32.45 -19.88 -2.28
C ILE A 92 33.67 -20.02 -1.39
N GLU A 93 34.50 -21.06 -1.56
CA GLU A 93 35.64 -21.31 -0.66
C GLU A 93 36.62 -20.14 -0.60
N GLY A 94 36.77 -19.43 -1.72
CA GLY A 94 37.62 -18.23 -1.82
C GLY A 94 37.17 -17.10 -0.91
N LEU A 95 35.89 -16.99 -0.55
CA LEU A 95 35.35 -15.90 0.28
C LEU A 95 35.99 -15.86 1.66
N ALA A 96 36.32 -17.03 2.23
CA ALA A 96 36.93 -17.13 3.57
C ALA A 96 38.35 -16.56 3.63
N THR A 97 39.09 -16.57 2.50
CA THR A 97 40.54 -16.30 2.50
C THR A 97 40.97 -15.18 1.57
N LYS A 98 40.24 -14.91 0.48
CA LYS A 98 40.63 -13.97 -0.58
C LYS A 98 39.75 -12.71 -0.55
N PRO A 99 40.32 -11.52 -0.26
CA PRO A 99 39.58 -10.26 -0.32
C PRO A 99 38.93 -9.98 -1.68
N GLU A 100 39.59 -10.34 -2.78
CA GLU A 100 39.09 -10.07 -4.13
C GLU A 100 37.81 -10.85 -4.44
N GLU A 101 37.70 -12.09 -3.95
CA GLU A 101 36.49 -12.90 -4.08
C GLU A 101 35.34 -12.34 -3.25
N ARG A 102 35.63 -11.81 -2.04
CA ARG A 102 34.60 -11.12 -1.23
C ARG A 102 34.09 -9.88 -1.92
N GLU A 103 34.97 -9.08 -2.53
CA GLU A 103 34.58 -7.89 -3.27
C GLU A 103 33.70 -8.25 -4.48
N LYS A 104 34.08 -9.30 -5.23
CA LYS A 104 33.29 -9.84 -6.34
C LYS A 104 31.90 -10.28 -5.90
N TYR A 105 31.81 -11.02 -4.79
CA TYR A 105 30.54 -11.43 -4.21
C TYR A 105 29.68 -10.25 -3.77
N ILE A 106 30.24 -9.27 -3.05
CA ILE A 106 29.47 -8.10 -2.58
C ILE A 106 28.97 -7.25 -3.75
N LYS A 107 29.73 -7.14 -4.84
CA LYS A 107 29.32 -6.42 -6.05
C LYS A 107 28.19 -7.13 -6.81
N ASN A 108 28.15 -8.46 -6.80
CA ASN A 108 27.13 -9.23 -7.50
C ASN A 108 26.74 -10.51 -6.73
N PRO A 109 26.04 -10.38 -5.59
CA PRO A 109 25.74 -11.53 -4.74
C PRO A 109 24.79 -12.52 -5.40
N TRP A 110 23.95 -12.06 -6.34
CA TRP A 110 23.02 -12.90 -7.10
C TRP A 110 23.73 -13.99 -7.91
N GLU A 111 24.94 -13.76 -8.42
CA GLU A 111 25.70 -14.78 -9.16
C GLU A 111 26.04 -15.97 -8.26
N PHE A 112 26.44 -15.71 -7.02
CA PHE A 112 26.81 -16.75 -6.06
C PHE A 112 25.58 -17.40 -5.44
N LEU A 113 24.57 -16.60 -5.10
CA LEU A 113 23.34 -17.09 -4.45
C LEU A 113 22.44 -17.87 -5.40
N ARG A 114 22.55 -17.70 -6.72
CA ARG A 114 21.86 -18.55 -7.70
C ARG A 114 22.34 -20.01 -7.64
N GLU A 115 23.61 -20.22 -7.34
CA GLU A 115 24.20 -21.55 -7.17
C GLU A 115 23.97 -22.15 -5.78
N HIS A 116 23.41 -21.38 -4.84
CA HIS A 116 23.09 -21.86 -3.51
C HIS A 116 22.09 -23.03 -3.58
N PRO A 117 22.32 -24.16 -2.87
CA PRO A 117 21.48 -25.36 -2.95
C PRO A 117 19.99 -25.08 -2.74
N HIS A 118 19.65 -24.24 -1.77
CA HIS A 118 18.25 -23.88 -1.51
C HIS A 118 17.67 -22.96 -2.60
N SER A 119 18.48 -22.09 -3.21
CA SER A 119 18.00 -21.23 -4.30
C SER A 119 17.67 -22.02 -5.56
N LYS A 120 18.38 -23.13 -5.81
CA LYS A 120 18.07 -24.05 -6.93
C LYS A 120 16.71 -24.75 -6.76
N LYS A 121 16.23 -24.91 -5.52
CA LYS A 121 14.94 -25.53 -5.20
C LYS A 121 13.77 -24.53 -5.07
N ALA A 122 14.07 -23.29 -4.68
CA ALA A 122 13.08 -22.23 -4.50
C ALA A 122 12.57 -21.68 -5.86
N ASP A 123 11.38 -21.07 -5.85
CA ASP A 123 10.79 -20.42 -7.05
C ASP A 123 11.37 -19.01 -7.29
N GLY A 124 12.12 -18.49 -6.32
CA GLY A 124 12.88 -17.26 -6.45
C GLY A 124 13.63 -16.91 -5.17
N PHE A 125 14.44 -15.87 -5.25
CA PHE A 125 15.06 -15.28 -4.08
C PHE A 125 15.25 -13.77 -4.24
N ILE A 126 15.47 -13.09 -3.12
CA ILE A 126 15.89 -11.70 -3.07
C ILE A 126 17.15 -11.56 -2.21
N VAL A 127 17.92 -10.53 -2.51
CA VAL A 127 19.07 -10.13 -1.69
C VAL A 127 18.70 -8.82 -0.99
N ILE A 128 18.92 -8.77 0.31
CA ILE A 128 18.66 -7.60 1.16
C ILE A 128 19.97 -7.09 1.77
N PRO A 129 20.05 -5.81 2.14
CA PRO A 129 21.18 -5.29 2.89
C PRO A 129 21.41 -6.04 4.21
N SER A 130 22.64 -5.96 4.71
CA SER A 130 23.03 -6.55 5.99
C SER A 130 23.44 -5.50 7.01
N ILE A 131 23.50 -5.90 8.27
CA ILE A 131 23.95 -5.07 9.39
C ILE A 131 24.99 -5.86 10.17
N GLY A 132 26.14 -5.24 10.43
CA GLY A 132 27.22 -5.83 11.24
C GLY A 132 28.51 -6.04 10.47
N GLU A 133 29.42 -6.83 11.03
CA GLU A 133 30.74 -7.11 10.45
C GLU A 133 30.93 -8.61 10.25
N PHE A 134 31.32 -9.00 9.02
CA PHE A 134 31.47 -10.40 8.61
C PHE A 134 32.75 -10.56 7.80
N LEU A 135 33.66 -11.45 8.22
CA LEU A 135 34.97 -11.63 7.57
C LEU A 135 35.75 -10.31 7.35
N GLY A 136 35.63 -9.35 8.27
CA GLY A 136 36.24 -8.02 8.18
C GLY A 136 35.49 -7.02 7.28
N GLU A 137 34.42 -7.45 6.61
CA GLU A 137 33.57 -6.59 5.80
C GLU A 137 32.47 -5.97 6.68
N LYS A 138 32.44 -4.63 6.75
CA LYS A 138 31.42 -3.87 7.48
C LYS A 138 30.22 -3.58 6.59
N PHE A 139 29.03 -3.92 7.09
CA PHE A 139 27.75 -3.65 6.49
C PHE A 139 26.96 -2.66 7.35
N SER A 140 26.44 -1.62 6.71
CA SER A 140 25.66 -0.58 7.37
C SER A 140 24.37 -0.32 6.59
N SER A 141 23.24 -0.57 7.25
CA SER A 141 21.92 -0.33 6.69
C SER A 141 20.93 0.03 7.80
N PRO A 142 20.11 1.08 7.63
CA PRO A 142 18.91 1.25 8.43
C PRO A 142 17.98 0.04 8.30
N LEU A 143 17.41 -0.42 9.41
CA LEU A 143 16.45 -1.54 9.40
C LEU A 143 15.27 -1.29 8.44
N GLY A 144 14.81 -0.04 8.32
CA GLY A 144 13.74 0.35 7.39
C GLY A 144 14.05 0.06 5.93
N ASN A 145 15.33 0.04 5.52
CA ASN A 145 15.71 -0.31 4.14
C ASN A 145 15.54 -1.80 3.86
N ILE A 146 15.81 -2.64 4.87
CA ILE A 146 15.60 -4.08 4.77
C ILE A 146 14.10 -4.36 4.62
N VAL A 147 13.29 -3.77 5.50
CA VAL A 147 11.82 -3.85 5.43
C VAL A 147 11.32 -3.40 4.05
N LEU A 148 11.78 -2.24 3.59
CA LEU A 148 11.37 -1.67 2.31
C LEU A 148 11.75 -2.56 1.13
N ARG A 149 12.94 -3.17 1.13
CA ARG A 149 13.38 -4.03 0.04
C ARG A 149 12.53 -5.31 -0.07
N ILE A 150 12.13 -5.87 1.07
CA ILE A 150 11.22 -7.03 1.13
C ILE A 150 9.81 -6.62 0.66
N LEU A 151 9.30 -5.49 1.18
CA LEU A 151 7.98 -4.96 0.80
C LEU A 151 7.88 -4.70 -0.71
N ILE A 152 8.92 -4.12 -1.32
CA ILE A 152 9.00 -3.89 -2.76
C ILE A 152 8.85 -5.18 -3.55
N ASP A 153 9.55 -6.25 -3.17
CA ASP A 153 9.43 -7.54 -3.84
C ASP A 153 8.03 -8.14 -3.70
N MET A 154 7.42 -8.03 -2.51
CA MET A 154 6.04 -8.47 -2.29
C MET A 154 5.04 -7.73 -3.19
N ILE A 155 5.18 -6.41 -3.32
CA ILE A 155 4.34 -5.59 -4.21
C ILE A 155 4.53 -6.00 -5.68
N GLU A 156 5.78 -6.14 -6.14
CA GLU A 156 6.08 -6.52 -7.52
C GLU A 156 5.52 -7.90 -7.86
N ARG A 157 5.71 -8.89 -6.98
CA ARG A 157 5.20 -10.25 -7.19
C ARG A 157 3.69 -10.30 -7.20
N TYR A 158 3.04 -9.64 -6.25
CA TYR A 158 1.58 -9.62 -6.19
C TYR A 158 0.96 -8.94 -7.41
N LYS A 159 1.60 -7.88 -7.93
CA LYS A 159 1.17 -7.23 -9.17
C LYS A 159 1.28 -8.16 -10.39
N ASN A 160 2.39 -8.89 -10.51
CA ASN A 160 2.65 -9.76 -11.65
C ASN A 160 1.81 -11.05 -11.61
N GLU A 161 1.66 -11.62 -10.42
CA GLU A 161 0.93 -12.86 -10.19
C GLU A 161 0.25 -12.81 -8.82
N PRO A 162 -1.02 -12.35 -8.77
CA PRO A 162 -1.77 -12.30 -7.53
C PRO A 162 -1.90 -13.68 -6.86
N PHE A 163 -1.81 -13.69 -5.53
CA PHE A 163 -1.95 -14.86 -4.67
C PHE A 163 -2.97 -14.61 -3.56
N ASP A 164 -3.52 -15.70 -3.00
CA ASP A 164 -4.58 -15.66 -1.99
C ASP A 164 -4.00 -15.69 -0.56
N GLU A 165 -2.93 -16.45 -0.36
CA GLU A 165 -2.28 -16.60 0.96
C GLU A 165 -0.77 -16.34 0.88
N MET A 166 -0.24 -15.60 1.85
CA MET A 166 1.19 -15.39 2.07
C MET A 166 1.59 -15.97 3.42
N TYR A 167 2.69 -16.71 3.46
CA TYR A 167 3.30 -17.23 4.68
C TYR A 167 4.66 -16.56 4.90
N LEU A 168 4.83 -15.94 6.06
CA LEU A 168 6.09 -15.38 6.54
C LEU A 168 6.73 -16.40 7.47
N ASP A 169 7.61 -17.22 6.92
CA ASP A 169 8.29 -18.26 7.66
C ASP A 169 9.51 -17.68 8.39
N ILE A 170 9.37 -17.52 9.70
CA ILE A 170 10.38 -16.97 10.61
C ILE A 170 11.13 -18.07 11.37
N SER A 171 11.05 -19.33 10.92
CA SER A 171 11.71 -20.48 11.55
C SER A 171 13.24 -20.43 11.45
N SER A 172 13.76 -19.70 10.46
CA SER A 172 15.20 -19.48 10.23
C SER A 172 15.49 -17.99 10.19
N GLY A 173 16.77 -17.64 10.31
CA GLY A 173 17.25 -16.25 10.22
C GLY A 173 17.54 -15.59 11.56
N TYR A 174 18.39 -14.56 11.54
CA TYR A 174 18.66 -13.76 12.73
C TYR A 174 17.46 -12.87 13.06
N ASN A 175 17.24 -12.62 14.36
CA ASN A 175 16.07 -11.91 14.91
C ASN A 175 15.72 -10.61 14.15
N ILE A 176 16.72 -9.81 13.77
CA ILE A 176 16.49 -8.53 13.08
C ILE A 176 15.87 -8.70 11.69
N TYR A 177 16.26 -9.75 10.95
CA TYR A 177 15.73 -10.00 9.62
C TYR A 177 14.34 -10.64 9.68
N ASN A 178 14.07 -11.47 10.69
CA ASN A 178 12.74 -12.02 10.93
C ASN A 178 11.73 -10.93 11.30
N TYR A 179 12.14 -9.97 12.13
CA TYR A 179 11.36 -8.77 12.38
C TYR A 179 11.09 -8.00 11.08
N ALA A 180 12.11 -7.79 10.25
CA ALA A 180 11.96 -7.05 8.99
C ALA A 180 11.00 -7.75 8.02
N LEU A 181 11.04 -9.08 7.93
CA LEU A 181 10.13 -9.89 7.13
C LEU A 181 8.69 -9.78 7.62
N ALA A 182 8.47 -9.92 8.93
CA ALA A 182 7.15 -9.78 9.53
C ALA A 182 6.54 -8.38 9.31
N GLU A 183 7.35 -7.33 9.52
CA GLU A 183 6.91 -5.95 9.32
C GLU A 183 6.62 -5.64 7.85
N ALA A 184 7.45 -6.12 6.92
CA ALA A 184 7.17 -5.98 5.48
C ALA A 184 5.84 -6.65 5.09
N GLY A 185 5.57 -7.86 5.59
CA GLY A 185 4.31 -8.55 5.34
C GLY A 185 3.10 -7.83 5.95
N ARG A 186 3.23 -7.25 7.14
CA ARG A 186 2.17 -6.43 7.75
C ARG A 186 1.87 -5.16 6.93
N LEU A 187 2.90 -4.48 6.46
CA LEU A 187 2.76 -3.29 5.62
C LEU A 187 2.14 -3.64 4.26
N PHE A 188 2.57 -4.75 3.66
CA PHE A 188 1.98 -5.27 2.43
C PHE A 188 0.49 -5.55 2.61
N LEU A 189 0.09 -6.28 3.66
CA LEU A 189 -1.32 -6.56 3.95
C LEU A 189 -2.13 -5.27 4.14
N THR A 190 -1.55 -4.29 4.85
CA THR A 190 -2.19 -2.98 5.05
C THR A 190 -2.42 -2.27 3.72
N LEU A 191 -1.41 -2.26 2.85
CA LEU A 191 -1.48 -1.65 1.53
C LEU A 191 -2.58 -2.30 0.67
N VAL A 192 -2.61 -3.64 0.59
CA VAL A 192 -3.63 -4.35 -0.21
C VAL A 192 -5.04 -4.09 0.32
N LYS A 193 -5.22 -4.02 1.65
CA LYS A 193 -6.51 -3.67 2.25
C LYS A 193 -6.94 -2.23 1.95
N LEU A 194 -6.00 -1.27 1.92
CA LEU A 194 -6.28 0.11 1.53
C LEU A 194 -6.65 0.22 0.05
N GLU A 195 -6.04 -0.59 -0.82
CA GLU A 195 -6.36 -0.63 -2.24
C GLU A 195 -7.72 -1.30 -2.53
N ASP A 196 -8.30 -2.03 -1.58
CA ASP A 196 -9.44 -2.92 -1.83
C ASP A 196 -10.57 -2.80 -0.80
N PHE A 197 -11.12 -1.60 -0.65
CA PHE A 197 -12.28 -1.38 0.21
C PHE A 197 -13.54 -2.15 -0.23
N LEU A 198 -13.63 -2.56 -1.50
CA LEU A 198 -14.70 -3.44 -2.00
C LEU A 198 -14.61 -4.87 -1.43
N LYS A 199 -13.47 -5.24 -0.83
CA LYS A 199 -13.20 -6.57 -0.26
C LYS A 199 -13.36 -7.69 -1.29
N GLU A 200 -12.95 -7.42 -2.53
CA GLU A 200 -12.88 -8.39 -3.62
C GLU A 200 -11.68 -9.33 -3.47
N LYS A 201 -10.62 -8.84 -2.80
CA LYS A 201 -9.38 -9.54 -2.49
C LYS A 201 -9.42 -10.02 -1.03
N ASP A 202 -9.62 -11.31 -0.81
CA ASP A 202 -9.52 -11.95 0.52
C ASP A 202 -8.10 -12.46 0.78
N ILE A 203 -7.11 -11.57 0.69
CA ILE A 203 -5.71 -11.94 0.92
C ILE A 203 -5.45 -12.21 2.41
N LYS A 204 -4.82 -13.35 2.71
CA LYS A 204 -4.46 -13.72 4.08
C LYS A 204 -2.95 -13.79 4.22
N VAL A 205 -2.43 -13.22 5.30
CA VAL A 205 -1.00 -13.30 5.63
C VAL A 205 -0.84 -14.04 6.95
N PHE A 206 0.00 -15.06 6.97
CA PHE A 206 0.26 -15.90 8.12
C PHE A 206 1.73 -15.79 8.52
N ILE A 207 2.03 -15.93 9.81
CA ILE A 207 3.36 -16.25 10.29
C ILE A 207 3.44 -17.76 10.45
N ALA A 208 4.51 -18.34 9.90
CA ALA A 208 4.88 -19.72 10.14
C ALA A 208 6.16 -19.79 11.00
N ILE A 209 6.19 -20.71 11.95
CA ILE A 209 7.35 -20.92 12.83
C ILE A 209 7.47 -22.40 13.22
N THR A 210 8.69 -22.93 13.25
CA THR A 210 8.97 -24.28 13.74
C THR A 210 9.23 -24.28 15.25
N GLU A 211 9.08 -25.43 15.88
CA GLU A 211 9.75 -25.67 17.16
C GLU A 211 11.26 -25.41 17.06
N PRO A 212 11.91 -24.96 18.16
CA PRO A 212 13.36 -24.77 18.17
C PRO A 212 14.11 -26.07 17.85
N ILE A 213 14.97 -26.00 16.84
CA ILE A 213 15.87 -27.09 16.47
C ILE A 213 17.22 -26.83 17.15
N THR A 214 17.48 -27.58 18.22
CA THR A 214 18.76 -27.53 18.93
C THR A 214 19.61 -28.77 18.61
N GLY A 215 20.89 -28.55 18.31
CA GLY A 215 21.82 -29.63 17.95
C GLY A 215 21.59 -30.17 16.53
N LYS A 216 22.13 -31.37 16.26
CA LYS A 216 21.94 -32.03 14.96
C LYS A 216 20.51 -32.59 14.84
N PRO A 217 19.86 -32.45 13.68
CA PRO A 217 18.58 -33.09 13.42
C PRO A 217 18.67 -34.59 13.70
N SER A 218 17.79 -35.11 14.53
CA SER A 218 17.66 -36.56 14.76
C SER A 218 16.61 -37.13 13.82
N PRO A 219 16.84 -38.27 13.16
CA PRO A 219 15.83 -38.95 12.36
C PRO A 219 14.56 -39.29 13.16
N ASP A 220 14.70 -39.53 14.46
CA ASP A 220 13.60 -39.95 15.33
C ASP A 220 12.80 -38.77 15.89
N LYS A 221 13.30 -37.54 15.73
CA LYS A 221 12.63 -36.33 16.23
C LYS A 221 11.92 -35.61 15.10
N ARG A 222 10.64 -35.33 15.31
CA ARG A 222 9.84 -34.47 14.45
C ARG A 222 9.73 -33.09 15.07
N TYR A 223 9.79 -32.05 14.23
CA TYR A 223 9.68 -30.66 14.65
C TYR A 223 8.39 -30.08 14.08
N LYS A 224 7.47 -29.68 14.95
CA LYS A 224 6.18 -29.15 14.52
C LYS A 224 6.34 -27.77 13.86
N ILE A 225 5.62 -27.55 12.76
CA ILE A 225 5.46 -26.22 12.14
C ILE A 225 4.09 -25.66 12.54
N PHE A 226 4.11 -24.52 13.21
CA PHE A 226 2.92 -23.73 13.51
C PHE A 226 2.70 -22.74 12.35
N LYS A 227 1.62 -22.93 11.58
CA LYS A 227 1.31 -22.12 10.37
C LYS A 227 0.02 -21.30 10.45
N ASN A 228 -0.73 -21.42 11.54
CA ASN A 228 -2.09 -20.87 11.65
C ASN A 228 -2.13 -19.48 12.31
N PHE A 229 -0.99 -18.82 12.52
CA PHE A 229 -0.97 -17.48 13.09
C PHE A 229 -1.25 -16.43 12.00
N GLN A 230 -2.50 -16.05 11.83
CA GLN A 230 -2.88 -15.03 10.85
C GLN A 230 -2.55 -13.63 11.38
N LEU A 231 -1.87 -12.82 10.56
CA LEU A 231 -1.71 -11.40 10.82
C LEU A 231 -3.04 -10.68 10.59
N ASP A 232 -3.42 -9.85 11.56
CA ASP A 232 -4.46 -8.86 11.38
C ASP A 232 -3.84 -7.46 11.22
N ALA A 233 -4.29 -6.78 10.18
CA ALA A 233 -3.93 -5.39 9.90
C ALA A 233 -5.19 -4.71 9.38
N LYS A 234 -5.50 -3.52 9.91
CA LYS A 234 -6.66 -2.74 9.46
C LYS A 234 -6.20 -1.67 8.47
N GLY A 235 -6.85 -1.60 7.32
CA GLY A 235 -6.74 -0.46 6.42
C GLY A 235 -7.70 0.62 6.89
N PHE A 236 -7.19 1.61 7.62
CA PHE A 236 -8.02 2.70 8.11
C PHE A 236 -8.26 3.73 7.00
N PHE A 237 -9.48 4.24 6.89
CA PHE A 237 -9.80 5.38 6.03
C PHE A 237 -9.22 6.67 6.63
N TYR A 238 -7.90 6.82 6.52
CA TYR A 238 -7.14 7.89 7.15
C TYR A 238 -5.98 8.33 6.24
N PHE A 239 -5.88 9.64 6.01
CA PHE A 239 -4.85 10.22 5.16
C PHE A 239 -3.67 10.70 6.03
N SER A 240 -2.52 10.03 5.92
CA SER A 240 -1.44 10.12 6.91
C SER A 240 -0.61 11.41 6.91
N GLU A 241 -0.86 12.31 5.97
CA GLU A 241 -0.19 13.62 5.87
C GLU A 241 -1.23 14.70 5.64
N LYS A 242 -1.15 15.81 6.37
CA LYS A 242 -2.11 16.92 6.24
C LYS A 242 -1.60 17.94 5.19
N PRO A 243 -2.50 18.67 4.50
CA PRO A 243 -2.12 19.78 3.63
C PRO A 243 -1.26 20.80 4.37
N GLN A 244 -0.14 21.21 3.78
CA GLN A 244 0.73 22.27 4.29
C GLN A 244 0.44 23.63 3.64
N GLU A 245 -0.23 23.64 2.48
CA GLU A 245 -0.67 24.84 1.78
C GLU A 245 -2.16 24.74 1.41
N ASN A 246 -2.83 25.89 1.25
CA ASN A 246 -4.24 25.96 0.90
C ASN A 246 -4.44 26.22 -0.61
N ASN A 247 -3.73 25.48 -1.45
CA ASN A 247 -3.73 25.58 -2.91
C ASN A 247 -3.30 24.22 -3.53
N GLU A 248 -3.09 24.17 -4.83
CA GLU A 248 -2.63 22.99 -5.56
C GLU A 248 -1.24 22.45 -5.14
N ASN A 249 -0.46 23.24 -4.41
CA ASN A 249 0.83 22.86 -3.80
C ASN A 249 0.67 22.35 -2.37
N ALA A 250 -0.55 21.92 -1.98
CA ALA A 250 -0.90 21.42 -0.65
C ALA A 250 0.11 20.44 -0.05
N PHE A 251 0.77 19.61 -0.85
CA PHE A 251 1.72 18.60 -0.40
C PHE A 251 3.16 18.87 -0.86
N SER A 252 3.47 20.08 -1.34
CA SER A 252 4.73 20.40 -2.01
C SER A 252 5.94 20.23 -1.10
N LYS A 253 5.80 20.55 0.19
CA LYS A 253 6.87 20.39 1.19
C LYS A 253 7.16 18.91 1.43
N TYR A 254 6.13 18.11 1.71
CA TYR A 254 6.26 16.67 1.89
C TYR A 254 6.79 15.99 0.62
N ALA A 255 6.20 16.28 -0.54
CA ALA A 255 6.61 15.73 -1.82
C ALA A 255 8.07 16.05 -2.18
N LYS A 256 8.60 17.21 -1.76
CA LYS A 256 10.02 17.56 -1.92
C LYS A 256 10.92 16.64 -1.09
N GLU A 257 10.59 16.44 0.18
CA GLU A 257 11.38 15.59 1.08
C GLU A 257 11.34 14.13 0.64
N VAL A 258 10.17 13.63 0.22
CA VAL A 258 10.04 12.25 -0.21
C VAL A 258 10.66 12.02 -1.58
N SER A 259 10.55 12.96 -2.52
CA SER A 259 11.22 12.82 -3.83
C SER A 259 12.73 12.78 -3.67
N LYS A 260 13.30 13.63 -2.79
CA LYS A 260 14.71 13.58 -2.41
C LYS A 260 15.09 12.27 -1.75
N THR A 261 14.24 11.76 -0.87
CA THR A 261 14.43 10.44 -0.25
C THR A 261 14.46 9.33 -1.29
N ILE A 262 13.56 9.35 -2.29
CA ILE A 262 13.47 8.34 -3.34
C ILE A 262 14.65 8.42 -4.29
N LYS A 263 15.01 9.61 -4.81
CA LYS A 263 16.05 9.77 -5.84
C LYS A 263 17.47 9.96 -5.30
N GLY A 264 17.60 10.41 -4.05
CA GLY A 264 18.87 10.82 -3.44
C GLY A 264 19.17 12.31 -3.63
N GLU A 265 18.51 12.95 -4.57
CA GLU A 265 18.63 14.36 -4.91
C GLU A 265 17.26 14.96 -5.25
N GLU A 266 17.18 16.29 -5.35
CA GLU A 266 15.92 16.95 -5.68
C GLU A 266 15.48 16.64 -7.11
N ASP A 267 14.44 15.81 -7.25
CA ASP A 267 13.78 15.55 -8.53
C ASP A 267 12.47 16.34 -8.62
N ARG A 268 12.49 17.41 -9.43
CA ARG A 268 11.34 18.29 -9.65
C ARG A 268 10.16 17.57 -10.33
N LYS A 269 10.43 16.60 -11.21
CA LYS A 269 9.39 15.88 -11.94
C LYS A 269 8.66 14.92 -11.02
N LEU A 270 9.40 14.15 -10.23
CA LEU A 270 8.84 13.24 -9.24
C LEU A 270 8.11 14.01 -8.13
N LYS A 271 8.70 15.11 -7.63
CA LYS A 271 8.05 16.01 -6.67
C LYS A 271 6.67 16.45 -7.18
N ARG A 272 6.59 16.97 -8.41
CA ARG A 272 5.32 17.44 -8.99
C ARG A 272 4.29 16.32 -9.08
N LYS A 273 4.70 15.14 -9.56
CA LYS A 273 3.82 13.97 -9.65
C LYS A 273 3.27 13.52 -8.30
N ILE A 274 4.13 13.48 -7.28
CA ILE A 274 3.71 13.12 -5.91
C ILE A 274 2.76 14.17 -5.37
N ASN A 275 3.10 15.46 -5.47
CA ASN A 275 2.23 16.54 -4.98
C ASN A 275 0.86 16.52 -5.66
N ASP A 276 0.81 16.45 -6.99
CA ASP A 276 -0.44 16.45 -7.76
C ASP A 276 -1.32 15.25 -7.39
N MET A 277 -0.74 14.04 -7.32
CA MET A 277 -1.50 12.85 -6.94
C MET A 277 -2.04 12.94 -5.50
N LEU A 278 -1.21 13.33 -4.53
CA LEU A 278 -1.64 13.45 -3.14
C LEU A 278 -2.68 14.57 -2.97
N TYR A 279 -2.51 15.69 -3.68
CA TYR A 279 -3.48 16.78 -3.71
C TYR A 279 -4.85 16.28 -4.18
N ARG A 280 -4.93 15.67 -5.35
CA ARG A 280 -6.18 15.13 -5.91
C ARG A 280 -6.79 14.08 -4.98
N ALA A 281 -6.00 13.08 -4.56
CA ALA A 281 -6.48 12.02 -3.67
C ALA A 281 -7.02 12.57 -2.34
N TYR A 282 -6.35 13.57 -1.77
CA TYR A 282 -6.79 14.22 -0.54
C TYR A 282 -8.14 14.94 -0.69
N LEU A 283 -8.42 15.57 -1.84
CA LEU A 283 -9.72 16.20 -2.08
C LEU A 283 -10.86 15.18 -2.01
N PHE A 284 -10.69 14.01 -2.62
CA PHE A 284 -11.68 12.93 -2.52
C PHE A 284 -11.80 12.37 -1.11
N TYR A 285 -10.68 12.12 -0.44
CA TYR A 285 -10.66 11.71 0.97
C TYR A 285 -11.44 12.71 1.84
N SER A 286 -11.13 14.00 1.72
CA SER A 286 -11.74 15.08 2.47
C SER A 286 -13.24 15.19 2.18
N ALA A 287 -13.65 15.09 0.91
CA ALA A 287 -15.06 15.13 0.53
C ALA A 287 -15.86 13.95 1.11
N LEU A 288 -15.33 12.72 1.02
CA LEU A 288 -15.97 11.53 1.59
C LEU A 288 -16.02 11.59 3.11
N ARG A 289 -14.91 11.94 3.76
CA ARG A 289 -14.78 12.04 5.21
C ARG A 289 -15.79 13.04 5.79
N ASN A 290 -15.98 14.18 5.10
CA ASN A 290 -16.88 15.26 5.49
C ASN A 290 -18.31 15.13 4.96
N ASN A 291 -18.70 13.96 4.42
CA ASN A 291 -20.04 13.70 3.95
C ASN A 291 -20.52 14.66 2.83
N LEU A 292 -19.70 14.90 1.81
CA LEU A 292 -19.95 15.87 0.73
C LEU A 292 -20.21 15.17 -0.62
N PRO A 293 -21.33 14.46 -0.82
CA PRO A 293 -21.55 13.63 -2.00
C PRO A 293 -21.54 14.42 -3.32
N LEU A 294 -22.18 15.59 -3.37
CA LEU A 294 -22.21 16.41 -4.59
C LEU A 294 -20.80 16.86 -4.99
N VAL A 295 -19.94 17.18 -4.01
CA VAL A 295 -18.53 17.52 -4.26
C VAL A 295 -17.79 16.36 -4.92
N VAL A 296 -18.04 15.11 -4.51
CA VAL A 296 -17.42 13.92 -5.11
C VAL A 296 -17.75 13.82 -6.60
N TYR A 297 -18.99 14.07 -7.01
CA TYR A 297 -19.37 14.08 -8.43
C TYR A 297 -18.62 15.14 -9.23
N TYR A 298 -18.44 16.34 -8.67
CA TYR A 298 -17.66 17.40 -9.31
C TYR A 298 -16.17 17.06 -9.40
N LEU A 299 -15.58 16.46 -8.36
CA LEU A 299 -14.19 15.98 -8.39
C LEU A 299 -13.98 14.90 -9.46
N CYS A 300 -14.97 14.03 -9.70
CA CYS A 300 -14.93 13.05 -10.80
C CYS A 300 -15.08 13.70 -12.19
N THR A 301 -15.69 14.89 -12.29
CA THR A 301 -16.06 15.51 -13.57
C THR A 301 -15.01 16.52 -14.03
N LEU A 302 -14.48 17.34 -13.11
CA LEU A 302 -13.52 18.39 -13.41
C LEU A 302 -12.11 17.81 -13.63
N GLU A 303 -11.55 18.02 -14.81
CA GLU A 303 -10.25 17.46 -15.24
C GLU A 303 -9.08 17.85 -14.30
N GLU A 304 -9.14 19.05 -13.70
CA GLU A 304 -8.14 19.53 -12.73
C GLU A 304 -8.04 18.63 -11.48
N TYR A 305 -9.12 17.95 -11.10
CA TYR A 305 -9.18 17.17 -9.86
C TYR A 305 -9.28 15.67 -10.08
N ARG A 306 -9.84 15.24 -11.21
CA ARG A 306 -10.02 13.83 -11.53
C ARG A 306 -8.69 13.09 -11.59
N TYR A 307 -8.67 11.85 -11.12
CA TYR A 307 -7.61 10.87 -11.39
C TYR A 307 -8.24 9.49 -11.58
N THR A 308 -7.48 8.55 -12.12
CA THR A 308 -7.89 7.15 -12.32
C THR A 308 -7.05 6.20 -11.48
N GLU A 309 -7.51 4.97 -11.31
CA GLU A 309 -6.72 3.91 -10.66
C GLU A 309 -5.34 3.72 -11.31
N ASN A 310 -5.27 3.83 -12.65
CA ASN A 310 -4.03 3.68 -13.40
C ASN A 310 -3.02 4.81 -13.13
N ASP A 311 -3.48 6.05 -12.92
CA ASP A 311 -2.59 7.17 -12.61
C ASP A 311 -1.82 6.92 -11.32
N VAL A 312 -2.52 6.42 -10.30
CA VAL A 312 -1.93 6.07 -8.99
C VAL A 312 -0.97 4.89 -9.14
N LYS A 313 -1.38 3.81 -9.81
CA LYS A 313 -0.56 2.61 -10.02
C LYS A 313 0.72 2.89 -10.81
N ASN A 314 0.64 3.73 -11.82
CA ASN A 314 1.81 4.13 -12.63
C ASN A 314 2.81 4.94 -11.79
N LEU A 315 2.32 5.81 -10.90
CA LEU A 315 3.19 6.53 -9.96
C LEU A 315 3.84 5.57 -8.96
N LEU A 316 3.05 4.68 -8.37
CA LEU A 316 3.53 3.66 -7.42
C LEU A 316 4.62 2.79 -8.05
N GLU A 317 4.39 2.27 -9.25
CA GLU A 317 5.37 1.48 -10.00
C GLU A 317 6.65 2.27 -10.29
N GLY A 318 6.53 3.53 -10.73
CA GLY A 318 7.69 4.40 -10.93
C GLY A 318 8.53 4.55 -9.67
N ILE A 319 7.89 4.75 -8.52
CA ILE A 319 8.57 4.87 -7.22
C ILE A 319 9.23 3.56 -6.81
N VAL A 320 8.50 2.43 -6.90
CA VAL A 320 9.00 1.09 -6.56
C VAL A 320 10.26 0.75 -7.37
N ASN A 321 10.23 1.00 -8.69
CA ASN A 321 11.37 0.74 -9.57
C ASN A 321 12.60 1.57 -9.20
N ILE A 322 12.44 2.85 -8.88
CA ILE A 322 13.55 3.71 -8.45
C ILE A 322 14.13 3.23 -7.11
N LEU A 323 13.28 2.94 -6.13
CA LEU A 323 13.71 2.50 -4.81
C LEU A 323 14.45 1.16 -4.89
N LYS A 324 13.95 0.21 -5.69
CA LYS A 324 14.61 -1.07 -5.96
C LYS A 324 16.01 -0.87 -6.51
N GLN A 325 16.17 -0.05 -7.55
CA GLN A 325 17.48 0.26 -8.12
C GLN A 325 18.45 0.86 -7.09
N ARG A 326 17.97 1.73 -6.21
CA ARG A 326 18.83 2.34 -5.17
C ARG A 326 19.21 1.37 -4.06
N LEU A 327 18.28 0.51 -3.65
CA LEU A 327 18.54 -0.51 -2.63
C LEU A 327 19.47 -1.60 -3.15
N ASP A 328 19.34 -1.99 -4.43
CA ASP A 328 20.17 -3.00 -5.06
C ASP A 328 21.54 -2.45 -5.51
N GLY A 329 21.69 -1.12 -5.64
CA GLY A 329 22.92 -0.48 -6.11
C GLY A 329 24.11 -0.54 -5.15
N ASN A 330 23.87 -0.54 -3.83
CA ASN A 330 24.92 -0.75 -2.83
C ASN A 330 24.37 -1.48 -1.60
N LEU A 331 24.55 -2.79 -1.57
CA LEU A 331 24.10 -3.65 -0.48
C LEU A 331 25.03 -3.60 0.75
N LYS A 332 26.25 -3.08 0.60
CA LYS A 332 27.23 -2.94 1.70
C LYS A 332 26.93 -1.72 2.57
N ILE A 333 26.67 -0.58 1.93
CA ILE A 333 26.30 0.68 2.59
C ILE A 333 25.02 1.15 1.93
N SER A 334 23.89 0.92 2.59
CA SER A 334 22.60 1.27 2.04
C SER A 334 22.37 2.78 2.01
N PRO A 335 21.55 3.28 1.07
CA PRO A 335 21.15 4.68 1.05
C PRO A 335 20.44 5.09 2.34
N ASP A 336 20.59 6.35 2.75
CA ASP A 336 19.81 6.91 3.85
C ASP A 336 18.38 7.23 3.38
N LEU A 337 17.48 6.24 3.50
CA LEU A 337 16.07 6.41 3.17
C LEU A 337 15.27 6.71 4.44
N LYS A 338 14.48 7.79 4.41
CA LYS A 338 13.51 8.11 5.44
C LYS A 338 12.32 7.14 5.35
N PHE A 339 12.45 6.00 6.01
CA PHE A 339 11.47 4.91 5.97
C PHE A 339 10.04 5.37 6.29
N GLU A 340 9.87 6.20 7.31
CA GLU A 340 8.55 6.67 7.75
C GLU A 340 7.85 7.52 6.68
N ASP A 341 8.60 8.37 5.98
CA ASP A 341 8.07 9.18 4.88
C ASP A 341 7.62 8.29 3.71
N LEU A 342 8.40 7.26 3.38
CA LEU A 342 8.05 6.29 2.33
C LEU A 342 6.84 5.45 2.73
N ARG A 343 6.77 5.00 3.99
CA ARG A 343 5.65 4.25 4.54
C ARG A 343 4.35 5.04 4.38
N LYS A 344 4.33 6.30 4.81
CA LYS A 344 3.18 7.20 4.63
C LYS A 344 2.78 7.32 3.15
N LEU A 345 3.76 7.52 2.27
CA LEU A 345 3.49 7.65 0.83
C LEU A 345 2.79 6.40 0.28
N PHE A 346 3.28 5.20 0.59
CA PHE A 346 2.64 3.95 0.16
C PHE A 346 1.21 3.84 0.68
N MET A 347 0.96 4.14 1.95
CA MET A 347 -0.39 4.08 2.52
C MET A 347 -1.34 5.08 1.84
N MET A 348 -0.89 6.31 1.59
CA MET A 348 -1.71 7.33 0.91
C MET A 348 -2.01 6.96 -0.56
N LEU A 349 -1.05 6.37 -1.27
CA LEU A 349 -1.27 5.87 -2.63
C LEU A 349 -2.23 4.65 -2.64
N GLY A 350 -2.09 3.74 -1.68
CA GLY A 350 -3.04 2.63 -1.52
C GLY A 350 -4.46 3.12 -1.25
N LEU A 351 -4.61 4.09 -0.34
CA LEU A 351 -5.89 4.73 -0.05
C LEU A 351 -6.48 5.42 -1.30
N ALA A 352 -5.66 6.11 -2.09
CA ALA A 352 -6.10 6.74 -3.33
C ALA A 352 -6.64 5.70 -4.35
N VAL A 353 -5.95 4.57 -4.53
CA VAL A 353 -6.44 3.44 -5.34
C VAL A 353 -7.79 2.94 -4.83
N GLY A 354 -7.90 2.70 -3.52
CA GLY A 354 -9.14 2.17 -2.93
C GLY A 354 -10.33 3.12 -3.09
N ILE A 355 -10.11 4.43 -2.87
CA ILE A 355 -11.15 5.46 -3.05
C ILE A 355 -11.65 5.44 -4.49
N ILE A 356 -10.76 5.61 -5.47
CA ILE A 356 -11.20 5.75 -6.86
C ILE A 356 -11.84 4.47 -7.40
N ARG A 357 -11.33 3.29 -7.00
CA ARG A 357 -11.93 2.01 -7.38
C ARG A 357 -13.38 1.90 -6.92
N VAL A 358 -13.68 2.25 -5.66
CA VAL A 358 -15.06 2.24 -5.15
C VAL A 358 -15.94 3.18 -5.97
N LEU A 359 -15.47 4.40 -6.25
CA LEU A 359 -16.24 5.40 -6.98
C LEU A 359 -16.50 5.02 -8.44
N GLU A 360 -15.50 4.47 -9.13
CA GLU A 360 -15.60 4.01 -10.52
C GLU A 360 -16.49 2.77 -10.62
N THR A 361 -16.32 1.78 -9.74
CA THR A 361 -17.13 0.54 -9.72
C THR A 361 -18.59 0.82 -9.41
N ARG A 362 -18.86 1.82 -8.56
CA ARG A 362 -20.21 2.28 -8.24
C ARG A 362 -20.74 3.32 -9.22
N GLU A 363 -20.03 3.54 -10.33
CA GLU A 363 -20.45 4.37 -11.44
C GLU A 363 -20.68 5.86 -11.11
N ILE A 364 -20.11 6.35 -10.01
CA ILE A 364 -20.23 7.75 -9.56
C ILE A 364 -19.46 8.69 -10.50
N CYS A 365 -18.32 8.24 -11.03
CA CYS A 365 -17.48 9.05 -11.91
C CYS A 365 -17.92 9.08 -13.39
N LYS A 366 -19.21 8.86 -13.70
CA LYS A 366 -19.75 8.93 -15.08
C LYS A 366 -19.86 10.35 -15.65
N GLY A 367 -19.65 11.38 -14.83
CA GLY A 367 -19.69 12.79 -15.22
C GLY A 367 -21.07 13.43 -15.04
N ILE A 368 -21.08 14.76 -14.85
CA ILE A 368 -22.31 15.55 -14.71
C ILE A 368 -22.72 16.08 -16.09
N LYS A 369 -23.93 15.75 -16.55
CA LYS A 369 -24.48 16.30 -17.81
C LYS A 369 -25.17 17.65 -17.60
N GLU A 370 -26.21 17.65 -16.77
CA GLU A 370 -26.99 18.83 -16.41
C GLU A 370 -26.95 19.11 -14.91
N GLY A 371 -26.97 18.04 -14.11
CA GLY A 371 -26.84 18.01 -12.67
C GLY A 371 -26.79 16.55 -12.19
N VAL A 372 -26.85 16.34 -10.89
CA VAL A 372 -26.89 15.01 -10.27
C VAL A 372 -28.30 14.73 -9.78
N TYR A 373 -28.84 13.55 -10.09
CA TYR A 373 -30.13 13.15 -9.56
C TYR A 373 -30.03 12.94 -8.04
N LEU A 374 -30.98 13.49 -7.29
CA LEU A 374 -31.02 13.33 -5.84
C LEU A 374 -31.15 11.85 -5.45
N SER A 375 -31.92 11.07 -6.23
CA SER A 375 -32.08 9.63 -6.07
C SER A 375 -30.77 8.86 -6.17
N ASP A 376 -29.84 9.28 -7.04
CA ASP A 376 -28.51 8.65 -7.14
C ASP A 376 -27.70 8.90 -5.86
N ILE A 377 -27.73 10.11 -5.30
CA ILE A 377 -27.07 10.42 -4.03
C ILE A 377 -27.72 9.63 -2.89
N GLU A 378 -29.05 9.59 -2.85
CA GLU A 378 -29.79 8.84 -1.84
C GLU A 378 -29.43 7.35 -1.90
N GLN A 379 -29.47 6.73 -3.07
CA GLN A 379 -29.16 5.31 -3.25
C GLN A 379 -27.69 4.98 -2.94
N LEU A 380 -26.74 5.77 -3.46
CA LEU A 380 -25.32 5.44 -3.43
C LEU A 380 -24.60 5.91 -2.14
N PHE A 381 -25.10 6.95 -1.48
CA PHE A 381 -24.47 7.50 -0.27
C PHE A 381 -25.35 7.38 0.97
N ALA A 382 -26.67 7.55 0.85
CA ALA A 382 -27.60 7.54 1.98
C ALA A 382 -28.35 6.19 2.17
N GLY A 383 -28.18 5.23 1.24
CA GLY A 383 -28.90 3.98 1.25
C GLY A 383 -28.42 3.02 2.35
N GLU A 384 -29.32 2.60 3.24
CA GLU A 384 -28.99 1.71 4.37
C GLU A 384 -28.36 0.39 3.95
N GLY A 385 -28.67 -0.15 2.76
CA GLY A 385 -28.10 -1.39 2.25
C GLY A 385 -26.82 -1.19 1.43
N ASN A 386 -26.81 -0.17 0.57
CA ASN A 386 -25.89 -0.06 -0.56
C ASN A 386 -24.91 1.12 -0.50
N SER A 387 -24.97 1.95 0.55
CA SER A 387 -24.13 3.13 0.69
C SER A 387 -22.63 2.80 0.58
N ILE A 388 -21.92 3.60 -0.22
CA ILE A 388 -20.47 3.49 -0.34
C ILE A 388 -19.73 3.83 0.97
N TYR A 389 -20.34 4.59 1.88
CA TYR A 389 -19.72 4.94 3.15
C TYR A 389 -19.41 3.72 4.02
N LYS A 390 -20.14 2.62 3.83
CA LYS A 390 -19.86 1.35 4.52
C LYS A 390 -18.50 0.77 4.16
N TYR A 391 -18.05 0.94 2.91
CA TYR A 391 -16.72 0.48 2.48
C TYR A 391 -15.60 1.21 3.21
N PHE A 392 -15.85 2.46 3.61
CA PHE A 392 -14.87 3.32 4.30
C PHE A 392 -15.09 3.40 5.82
N GLU A 393 -16.00 2.58 6.38
CA GLU A 393 -16.40 2.61 7.80
C GLU A 393 -16.95 3.98 8.26
N LEU A 394 -17.57 4.74 7.35
CA LEU A 394 -18.16 6.06 7.59
C LEU A 394 -19.69 5.98 7.83
N THR A 395 -20.16 4.99 8.58
CA THR A 395 -21.60 4.66 8.68
C THR A 395 -22.45 5.79 9.27
N THR A 396 -21.88 6.65 10.12
CA THR A 396 -22.58 7.82 10.68
C THR A 396 -22.97 8.83 9.59
N ASN A 397 -22.18 8.94 8.51
CA ASN A 397 -22.45 9.85 7.40
C ASN A 397 -23.78 9.53 6.71
N ILE A 398 -24.19 8.25 6.71
CA ILE A 398 -25.44 7.78 6.09
C ILE A 398 -26.63 8.47 6.75
N MET A 399 -26.75 8.39 8.08
CA MET A 399 -27.89 8.94 8.82
C MET A 399 -27.96 10.48 8.71
N TYR A 400 -26.81 11.16 8.83
CA TYR A 400 -26.76 12.61 8.69
C TYR A 400 -27.17 13.06 7.29
N LEU A 401 -26.71 12.35 6.24
CA LEU A 401 -27.06 12.68 4.87
C LEU A 401 -28.56 12.47 4.61
N GLN A 402 -29.15 11.38 5.11
CA GLN A 402 -30.60 11.14 5.00
C GLN A 402 -31.42 12.31 5.58
N GLN A 403 -31.03 12.82 6.76
CA GLN A 403 -31.69 13.96 7.38
C GLN A 403 -31.58 15.23 6.53
N GLU A 404 -30.39 15.53 6.00
CA GLU A 404 -30.19 16.70 5.14
C GLU A 404 -30.91 16.57 3.80
N ILE A 405 -31.01 15.36 3.22
CA ILE A 405 -31.80 15.12 2.01
C ILE A 405 -33.29 15.38 2.28
N GLN A 406 -33.83 14.81 3.36
CA GLN A 406 -35.24 14.99 3.74
C GLN A 406 -35.56 16.47 3.93
N LYS A 407 -34.77 17.16 4.76
CA LYS A 407 -35.03 18.54 5.18
C LYS A 407 -34.88 19.54 4.04
N ASN A 408 -33.86 19.39 3.19
CA ASN A 408 -33.58 20.36 2.14
C ASN A 408 -34.44 20.13 0.90
N PHE A 409 -34.73 18.88 0.54
CA PHE A 409 -35.36 18.56 -0.74
C PHE A 409 -36.76 17.96 -0.61
N LEU A 410 -36.92 16.88 0.16
CA LEU A 410 -38.18 16.11 0.18
C LEU A 410 -39.30 16.86 0.91
N ASP A 411 -39.01 17.50 2.05
CA ASP A 411 -39.98 18.34 2.77
C ASP A 411 -40.40 19.57 1.96
N ASN A 412 -39.55 20.03 1.03
CA ASN A 412 -39.78 21.19 0.17
C ASN A 412 -40.16 20.81 -1.26
N GLU A 413 -40.43 19.54 -1.56
CA GLU A 413 -40.56 19.04 -2.94
C GLU A 413 -41.60 19.82 -3.76
N LYS A 414 -42.71 20.22 -3.11
CA LYS A 414 -43.80 20.98 -3.74
C LYS A 414 -43.39 22.37 -4.22
N LEU A 415 -42.31 22.92 -3.69
CA LEU A 415 -41.75 24.22 -4.07
C LEU A 415 -40.71 24.11 -5.18
N ILE A 416 -40.23 22.90 -5.48
CA ILE A 416 -39.25 22.64 -6.53
C ILE A 416 -39.95 22.61 -7.88
N THR A 417 -39.57 23.52 -8.77
CA THR A 417 -40.12 23.67 -10.12
C THR A 417 -39.18 23.07 -11.18
N ASN A 418 -39.61 23.04 -12.44
CA ASN A 418 -38.78 22.65 -13.58
C ASN A 418 -37.69 23.68 -13.95
N GLU A 419 -37.74 24.89 -13.38
CA GLU A 419 -36.69 25.90 -13.48
C GLU A 419 -35.64 25.74 -12.37
N TRP A 420 -34.38 25.99 -12.70
CA TRP A 420 -33.27 26.06 -11.75
C TRP A 420 -33.49 27.21 -10.76
N LYS A 421 -33.53 26.87 -9.47
CA LYS A 421 -33.61 27.83 -8.37
C LYS A 421 -32.57 27.51 -7.31
N LEU A 422 -32.05 28.53 -6.64
CA LEU A 422 -31.18 28.31 -5.49
C LEU A 422 -31.99 27.72 -4.34
N LEU A 423 -31.38 26.81 -3.59
CA LEU A 423 -32.01 26.16 -2.45
C LEU A 423 -32.42 27.15 -1.34
N LYS A 424 -31.73 28.31 -1.24
CA LYS A 424 -32.13 29.40 -0.35
C LYS A 424 -33.51 29.98 -0.68
N ASP A 425 -33.86 30.06 -1.96
CA ASP A 425 -35.11 30.66 -2.46
C ASP A 425 -36.29 29.72 -2.19
N ILE A 426 -36.02 28.43 -2.04
CA ILE A 426 -37.00 27.40 -1.70
C ILE A 426 -37.19 27.31 -0.19
N THR A 427 -36.11 27.46 0.58
CA THR A 427 -36.12 27.31 2.04
C THR A 427 -36.30 28.63 2.81
N ASN A 428 -36.56 29.74 2.12
CA ASN A 428 -36.79 31.07 2.69
C ASN A 428 -35.70 31.56 3.65
N GLN A 429 -34.43 31.37 3.30
CA GLN A 429 -33.30 31.82 4.13
C GLN A 429 -32.82 33.22 3.74
N SER A 430 -32.55 34.08 4.73
CA SER A 430 -32.14 35.47 4.54
C SER A 430 -30.64 35.70 4.36
N SER A 431 -29.80 34.76 4.80
CA SER A 431 -28.33 34.88 4.70
C SER A 431 -27.86 34.62 3.27
N THR A 432 -27.04 35.51 2.74
CA THR A 432 -26.52 35.46 1.36
C THR A 432 -25.05 35.03 1.26
N SER A 433 -24.33 34.95 2.38
CA SER A 433 -22.92 34.56 2.39
C SER A 433 -22.72 33.04 2.46
N ILE A 434 -21.67 32.54 1.80
CA ILE A 434 -21.25 31.13 1.91
C ILE A 434 -20.37 30.98 3.14
N ASN A 435 -20.81 30.19 4.11
CA ASN A 435 -20.00 29.86 5.27
C ASN A 435 -19.45 28.41 5.17
N PRO A 436 -18.11 28.20 5.21
CA PRO A 436 -17.53 26.86 5.21
C PRO A 436 -18.10 25.91 6.27
N ARG A 437 -18.49 26.43 7.44
CA ARG A 437 -19.14 25.65 8.50
C ARG A 437 -20.51 25.16 8.09
N ASN A 438 -21.31 26.01 7.46
CA ASN A 438 -22.64 25.63 6.95
C ASN A 438 -22.50 24.61 5.83
N PHE A 439 -21.53 24.81 4.93
CA PHE A 439 -21.24 23.87 3.86
C PHE A 439 -20.96 22.46 4.41
N LEU A 440 -20.12 22.34 5.44
CA LEU A 440 -19.86 21.06 6.10
C LEU A 440 -21.08 20.52 6.86
N ALA A 441 -21.78 21.37 7.61
CA ALA A 441 -22.93 20.97 8.42
C ALA A 441 -24.11 20.46 7.57
N HIS A 442 -24.25 20.95 6.34
CA HIS A 442 -25.32 20.61 5.41
C HIS A 442 -24.88 19.63 4.32
N CYS A 443 -23.87 18.80 4.59
CA CYS A 443 -23.40 17.76 3.65
C CYS A 443 -23.04 18.31 2.25
N GLY A 444 -22.58 19.56 2.19
CA GLY A 444 -22.24 20.26 0.95
C GLY A 444 -23.42 20.85 0.19
N PHE A 445 -24.65 20.74 0.69
CA PHE A 445 -25.85 21.37 0.14
C PHE A 445 -26.01 22.81 0.63
N GLU A 446 -24.93 23.60 0.56
CA GLU A 446 -25.01 24.99 1.01
C GLU A 446 -25.96 25.78 0.13
N LYS A 447 -26.93 26.42 0.78
CA LYS A 447 -28.15 26.92 0.15
C LYS A 447 -27.91 28.10 -0.79
N ASN A 448 -26.81 28.82 -0.58
CA ASN A 448 -26.40 29.97 -1.38
C ASN A 448 -25.73 29.60 -2.71
N ILE A 449 -25.35 28.33 -2.90
CA ILE A 449 -24.67 27.86 -4.11
C ILE A 449 -25.26 26.57 -4.68
N THR A 450 -26.15 25.91 -3.97
CA THR A 450 -26.82 24.70 -4.46
C THR A 450 -28.07 25.10 -5.21
N GLU A 451 -28.15 24.72 -6.48
CA GLU A 451 -29.34 24.85 -7.33
C GLU A 451 -30.09 23.52 -7.39
N VAL A 452 -31.41 23.61 -7.53
CA VAL A 452 -32.28 22.45 -7.67
C VAL A 452 -33.39 22.73 -8.69
N LYS A 453 -33.81 21.68 -9.39
CA LYS A 453 -35.00 21.67 -10.24
C LYS A 453 -35.64 20.28 -10.29
N LYS A 454 -36.85 20.19 -10.86
CA LYS A 454 -37.45 18.93 -11.33
C LYS A 454 -37.07 18.68 -12.80
N SER A 455 -36.75 17.43 -13.12
CA SER A 455 -36.61 16.92 -14.47
C SER A 455 -37.99 16.82 -15.15
N ASP A 456 -37.99 16.58 -16.46
CA ASP A 456 -39.24 16.36 -17.22
C ASP A 456 -40.03 15.14 -16.71
N ASN A 457 -39.33 14.17 -16.11
CA ASN A 457 -39.93 12.97 -15.50
C ASN A 457 -40.36 13.16 -14.05
N GLY A 458 -40.14 14.36 -13.48
CA GLY A 458 -40.49 14.70 -12.10
C GLY A 458 -39.39 14.47 -11.06
N ASP A 459 -38.26 13.89 -11.45
CA ASP A 459 -37.13 13.63 -10.54
C ASP A 459 -36.42 14.91 -10.12
N ILE A 460 -35.90 14.96 -8.90
CA ILE A 460 -35.13 16.11 -8.41
C ILE A 460 -33.69 16.02 -8.91
N ILE A 461 -33.20 17.08 -9.54
CA ILE A 461 -31.81 17.24 -9.99
C ILE A 461 -31.18 18.41 -9.24
N ILE A 462 -29.97 18.22 -8.73
CA ILE A 462 -29.19 19.24 -8.00
C ILE A 462 -27.84 19.53 -8.67
N ARG A 463 -27.31 20.74 -8.47
CA ARG A 463 -25.95 21.12 -8.92
C ARG A 463 -25.43 22.31 -8.13
N TYR A 464 -24.15 22.64 -8.30
CA TYR A 464 -23.64 23.94 -7.88
C TYR A 464 -23.90 24.99 -8.96
N THR A 465 -24.27 26.19 -8.52
CA THR A 465 -24.51 27.35 -9.39
C THR A 465 -23.25 27.75 -10.15
N SER A 466 -23.43 28.32 -11.34
CA SER A 466 -22.36 28.93 -12.13
C SER A 466 -22.14 30.41 -11.81
N TYR A 467 -22.94 30.99 -10.91
CA TYR A 467 -22.86 32.41 -10.59
C TYR A 467 -23.00 32.65 -9.08
N TYR A 468 -22.06 33.38 -8.50
CA TYR A 468 -22.15 33.80 -7.10
C TYR A 468 -21.51 35.18 -6.94
N LYS A 469 -22.26 36.08 -6.31
CA LYS A 469 -21.80 37.41 -5.92
C LYS A 469 -21.66 37.47 -4.41
N GLU A 470 -20.44 37.66 -3.93
CA GLU A 470 -20.15 37.75 -2.51
C GLU A 470 -20.65 39.08 -1.94
N PRO A 471 -21.38 39.07 -0.81
CA PRO A 471 -21.76 40.31 -0.15
C PRO A 471 -20.52 41.10 0.27
N ALA A 472 -20.49 42.40 0.00
CA ALA A 472 -19.39 43.25 0.45
C ALA A 472 -19.33 43.29 1.99
N GLU A 473 -18.26 42.77 2.59
CA GLU A 473 -17.91 43.12 3.97
C GLU A 473 -17.26 44.52 3.96
N GLU A 474 -17.48 45.32 5.02
CA GLU A 474 -17.30 46.79 5.08
C GLU A 474 -15.93 47.37 4.63
N ARG A 475 -14.95 46.55 4.23
CA ARG A 475 -13.62 46.97 3.76
C ARG A 475 -13.02 46.19 2.59
N GLU A 476 -13.74 45.26 1.95
CA GLU A 476 -13.21 44.49 0.80
C GLU A 476 -14.07 44.64 -0.46
N LYS A 477 -13.43 44.49 -1.63
CA LYS A 477 -14.11 44.56 -2.94
C LYS A 477 -15.14 43.43 -3.05
N GLU A 478 -16.28 43.71 -3.69
CA GLU A 478 -17.21 42.66 -4.11
C GLU A 478 -16.46 41.66 -5.01
N ASN A 479 -16.41 40.40 -4.59
CA ASN A 479 -15.92 39.31 -5.43
C ASN A 479 -17.11 38.70 -6.17
N GLU A 480 -17.00 38.63 -7.48
CA GLU A 480 -18.02 38.04 -8.36
C GLU A 480 -17.41 36.86 -9.10
N TYR A 481 -18.11 35.73 -9.07
CA TYR A 481 -17.69 34.47 -9.67
C TYR A 481 -18.70 34.09 -10.75
N ASN A 482 -18.20 33.79 -11.95
CA ASN A 482 -19.03 33.64 -13.15
C ASN A 482 -18.93 32.25 -13.79
N SER A 483 -18.32 31.30 -13.09
CA SER A 483 -18.26 29.90 -13.50
C SER A 483 -18.36 28.96 -12.29
N VAL A 484 -18.85 27.74 -12.54
CA VAL A 484 -18.90 26.70 -11.49
C VAL A 484 -17.49 26.34 -11.04
N GLU A 485 -16.53 26.30 -11.98
CA GLU A 485 -15.13 25.98 -11.74
C GLU A 485 -14.48 26.96 -10.77
N GLU A 486 -14.69 28.27 -10.94
CA GLU A 486 -14.18 29.29 -10.02
C GLU A 486 -14.79 29.17 -8.63
N ILE A 487 -16.11 29.00 -8.53
CA ILE A 487 -16.82 28.82 -7.26
C ILE A 487 -16.32 27.55 -6.56
N PHE A 488 -16.20 26.45 -7.30
CA PHE A 488 -15.74 25.17 -6.78
C PHE A 488 -14.29 25.28 -6.27
N LYS A 489 -13.40 25.92 -7.02
CA LYS A 489 -12.01 26.12 -6.62
C LYS A 489 -11.86 27.00 -5.37
N GLU A 490 -12.49 28.17 -5.36
CA GLU A 490 -12.28 29.14 -4.28
C GLU A 490 -13.11 28.83 -3.04
N LYS A 491 -14.39 28.50 -3.19
CA LYS A 491 -15.31 28.34 -2.05
C LYS A 491 -15.33 26.91 -1.51
N ILE A 492 -15.14 25.89 -2.35
CA ILE A 492 -15.22 24.48 -1.93
C ILE A 492 -13.82 23.91 -1.70
N VAL A 493 -12.94 23.91 -2.70
CA VAL A 493 -11.59 23.31 -2.56
C VAL A 493 -10.74 24.08 -1.55
N ARG A 494 -10.51 25.38 -1.79
CA ARG A 494 -9.72 26.24 -0.89
C ARG A 494 -10.46 26.66 0.37
N GLY A 495 -11.79 26.78 0.31
CA GLY A 495 -12.60 27.22 1.45
C GLY A 495 -12.90 26.10 2.45
N VAL A 496 -13.02 24.86 1.98
CA VAL A 496 -13.49 23.72 2.78
C VAL A 496 -12.48 22.56 2.76
N LEU A 497 -12.23 21.96 1.59
CA LEU A 497 -11.56 20.66 1.51
C LEU A 497 -10.12 20.68 2.04
N LEU A 498 -9.36 21.72 1.72
CA LEU A 498 -7.96 21.88 2.15
C LEU A 498 -7.80 22.49 3.54
N ARG A 499 -8.84 23.15 4.08
CA ARG A 499 -8.79 23.81 5.39
C ARG A 499 -9.21 22.92 6.54
N TYR A 500 -9.85 21.80 6.25
CA TYR A 500 -10.30 20.88 7.29
C TYR A 500 -9.09 20.34 8.06
N ARG A 501 -8.88 20.88 9.25
CA ARG A 501 -8.08 20.25 10.29
C ARG A 501 -9.04 19.30 10.97
N GLU A 502 -8.77 17.99 10.86
CA GLU A 502 -9.36 17.02 11.79
C GLU A 502 -9.20 17.61 13.18
N THR A 503 -10.33 17.95 13.81
CA THR A 503 -10.40 18.20 15.24
C THR A 503 -10.03 16.88 15.88
N ASP A 504 -8.78 16.82 16.37
CA ASP A 504 -8.27 15.72 17.19
C ASP A 504 -9.13 15.52 18.45
#